data_AF-A0A966M5H2-F1
#
_entry.id   AF-A0A966M5H2-F1
#
_cell.length_a   1.000
_cell.length_b   1.000
_cell.length_c   1.000
_cell.angle_alpha   90.00
_cell.angle_beta   90.00
_cell.angle_gamma   90.00
#
_symmetry.space_group_name_H-M   'P 1'
#
loop_
_entity.id
_entity.type
_entity.pdbx_description
1 polymer ?
#
loop_
_entity_poly.entity_id
_entity_poly.type
_entity_poly.pdbx_seq_one_letter_code
_entity_poly.pdbx_strand_id
1 'polypeptide(L)'
;PDGIWGDPDGRIFIQTDGAQPGANNDQMLVADSKTKAIKRIFTGVAGCEVTGVAVTPNRKTMFVNLQHPGDGDPKISNFPAPFTGAAGPVPRDCTLVITRKDGGVIGS
;
A
#
# COMPACT_ATOMS: atom_id res chain seq x y z
N PRO A 1 11.11 -0.68 -6.57
CA PRO A 1 9.97 -1.61 -6.53
C PRO A 1 10.42 -2.84 -5.75
N ASP A 2 9.51 -3.47 -5.01
CA ASP A 2 9.82 -4.63 -4.18
C ASP A 2 8.74 -5.70 -4.38
N GLY A 3 7.66 -5.68 -3.60
CA GLY A 3 6.56 -6.63 -3.73
C GLY A 3 5.83 -6.56 -5.08
N ILE A 4 5.40 -7.73 -5.57
CA ILE A 4 4.70 -7.86 -6.86
C ILE A 4 3.59 -8.91 -6.79
N TRP A 5 2.46 -8.64 -7.44
CA TRP A 5 1.41 -9.63 -7.68
C TRP A 5 0.75 -9.42 -9.03
N GLY A 6 0.66 -10.48 -9.82
CA GLY A 6 0.01 -10.49 -11.12
C GLY A 6 -1.35 -11.17 -11.06
N ASP A 7 -2.33 -10.61 -11.77
CA ASP A 7 -3.68 -11.15 -11.81
C ASP A 7 -4.05 -11.72 -13.20
N PRO A 8 -5.12 -12.55 -13.29
CA PRO A 8 -5.54 -13.15 -14.56
C PRO A 8 -5.98 -12.17 -15.66
N ASP A 9 -6.36 -10.94 -15.31
CA ASP A 9 -6.74 -9.92 -16.30
C ASP A 9 -5.50 -9.19 -16.86
N GLY A 10 -4.30 -9.58 -16.42
CA GLY A 10 -3.04 -8.99 -16.85
C GLY A 10 -2.68 -7.69 -16.13
N ARG A 11 -3.22 -7.47 -14.92
CA ARG A 11 -2.81 -6.36 -14.05
C ARG A 11 -1.65 -6.80 -13.17
N ILE A 12 -0.64 -5.95 -13.08
CA ILE A 12 0.55 -6.15 -12.25
C ILE A 12 0.51 -5.12 -11.14
N PHE A 13 0.31 -5.59 -9.92
CA PHE A 13 0.32 -4.78 -8.73
C PHE A 13 1.75 -4.70 -8.20
N ILE A 14 2.22 -3.49 -7.95
CA ILE A 14 3.62 -3.18 -7.64
C ILE A 14 3.64 -2.44 -6.32
N GLN A 15 4.40 -2.98 -5.38
CA GLN A 15 4.64 -2.42 -4.06
C GLN A 15 6.04 -1.80 -4.04
N THR A 16 6.24 -0.81 -3.18
CA THR A 16 7.53 -0.13 -3.08
C THR A 16 8.05 -0.15 -1.66
N ASP A 17 9.35 -0.36 -1.57
CA ASP A 17 10.21 -0.13 -0.41
C ASP A 17 11.39 0.72 -0.93
N GLY A 18 11.56 1.90 -0.34
CA GLY A 18 12.72 2.75 -0.55
C GLY A 18 12.41 4.15 -1.06
N ALA A 19 13.46 4.89 -1.43
CA ALA A 19 13.36 6.30 -1.78
C ALA A 19 12.43 6.53 -2.98
N GLN A 20 11.33 7.26 -2.75
CA GLN A 20 10.40 7.64 -3.81
C GLN A 20 10.73 9.03 -4.38
N PRO A 21 10.41 9.29 -5.66
CA PRO A 21 10.59 10.62 -6.26
C PRO A 21 9.90 11.70 -5.43
N GLY A 22 10.61 12.80 -5.17
CA GLY A 22 10.11 13.93 -4.37
C GLY A 22 9.97 13.64 -2.88
N ALA A 23 10.67 12.63 -2.35
CA ALA A 23 10.59 12.21 -0.94
C ALA A 23 9.16 11.87 -0.50
N ASN A 24 8.36 11.34 -1.43
CA ASN A 24 7.03 10.83 -1.14
C ASN A 24 7.09 9.52 -0.35
N ASN A 25 5.96 9.13 0.25
CA ASN A 25 5.84 7.82 0.88
C ASN A 25 5.84 6.69 -0.16
N ASP A 26 6.22 5.50 0.28
CA ASP A 26 6.02 4.26 -0.48
C ASP A 26 4.55 4.04 -0.85
N GLN A 27 4.30 3.22 -1.87
CA GLN A 27 3.03 3.21 -2.58
C GLN A 27 2.70 1.85 -3.19
N MET A 28 1.41 1.65 -3.45
CA MET A 28 0.90 0.57 -4.28
C MET A 28 0.49 1.12 -5.63
N LEU A 29 1.03 0.53 -6.70
CA LEU A 29 0.67 0.83 -8.08
C LEU A 29 0.01 -0.37 -8.75
N VAL A 30 -0.67 -0.12 -9.86
CA VAL A 30 -1.14 -1.14 -10.80
C VAL A 30 -0.69 -0.77 -12.20
N ALA A 31 -0.11 -1.73 -12.90
CA ALA A 31 0.31 -1.64 -14.28
C ALA A 31 -0.51 -2.58 -15.15
N ASP A 32 -0.85 -2.14 -16.35
CA ASP A 32 -1.42 -3.00 -17.38
C ASP A 32 -0.27 -3.68 -18.15
N SER A 33 -0.25 -5.01 -18.15
CA SER A 33 0.82 -5.79 -18.78
C SER A 33 0.89 -5.62 -20.30
N LYS A 34 -0.18 -5.19 -20.96
CA LYS A 34 -0.24 -4.96 -22.41
C LYS A 34 0.11 -3.52 -22.76
N THR A 35 -0.63 -2.56 -22.20
CA THR A 35 -0.48 -1.14 -22.53
C THR A 35 0.69 -0.47 -21.83
N LYS A 36 1.23 -1.10 -20.77
CA LYS A 36 2.29 -0.55 -19.91
C LYS A 36 1.88 0.71 -19.15
N ALA A 37 0.58 1.07 -19.18
CA ALA A 37 0.07 2.15 -18.38
C ALA A 37 0.18 1.80 -16.89
N ILE A 38 0.67 2.75 -16.09
CA ILE A 38 0.84 2.59 -14.64
C ILE A 38 -0.01 3.64 -13.93
N LYS A 39 -0.78 3.22 -12.92
CA LYS A 39 -1.58 4.09 -12.06
C LYS A 39 -1.31 3.77 -10.60
N ARG A 40 -1.35 4.79 -9.75
CA ARG A 40 -1.26 4.61 -8.29
C ARG A 40 -2.62 4.20 -7.73
N ILE A 41 -2.63 3.21 -6.84
CA ILE A 41 -3.82 2.83 -6.05
C ILE A 41 -3.85 3.66 -4.77
N PHE A 42 -2.78 3.62 -3.98
CA PHE A 42 -2.66 4.40 -2.75
C PHE A 42 -1.20 4.69 -2.41
N THR A 43 -0.97 5.67 -1.55
CA THR A 43 0.30 5.92 -0.86
C THR A 43 0.20 5.40 0.57
N GLY A 44 1.26 4.79 1.07
CA GLY A 44 1.42 4.48 2.49
C GLY A 44 1.57 5.75 3.34
N VAL A 45 2.06 5.55 4.56
CA VAL A 45 2.29 6.61 5.55
C VAL A 45 3.79 6.90 5.68
N ALA A 46 4.13 7.96 6.42
CA ALA A 46 5.52 8.33 6.62
C ALA A 46 6.33 7.18 7.25
N GLY A 47 7.50 6.90 6.68
CA GLY A 47 8.45 5.90 7.18
C GLY A 47 8.01 4.44 7.03
N CYS A 48 6.87 4.14 6.40
CA CYS A 48 6.52 2.75 6.09
C CYS A 48 7.05 2.33 4.72
N GLU A 49 7.21 1.03 4.51
CA GLU A 49 7.13 0.42 3.19
C GLU A 49 5.71 -0.12 2.92
N VAL A 50 5.36 -0.28 1.64
CA VAL A 50 4.17 -1.03 1.24
C VAL A 50 4.63 -2.42 0.83
N THR A 51 4.13 -3.46 1.50
CA THR A 51 4.60 -4.83 1.28
C THR A 51 3.50 -5.86 1.53
N GLY A 52 3.69 -7.09 1.07
CA GLY A 52 2.75 -8.20 1.21
C GLY A 52 1.41 -7.97 0.47
N VAL A 53 0.95 -8.98 -0.27
CA VAL A 53 -0.32 -8.86 -0.99
C VAL A 53 -1.03 -10.20 -1.04
N ALA A 54 -2.30 -10.19 -0.65
CA ALA A 54 -3.21 -11.31 -0.81
C ALA A 54 -4.54 -10.80 -1.34
N VAL A 55 -5.19 -11.60 -2.19
CA VAL A 55 -6.43 -11.19 -2.86
C VAL A 55 -7.45 -12.31 -2.76
N THR A 56 -8.70 -11.93 -2.48
CA THR A 56 -9.84 -12.87 -2.49
C THR A 56 -10.02 -13.52 -3.87
N PRO A 57 -10.58 -14.74 -3.98
CA PRO A 57 -10.75 -15.41 -5.28
C PRO A 57 -11.58 -14.61 -6.30
N ASN A 58 -12.58 -13.86 -5.82
CA ASN A 58 -13.40 -12.98 -6.68
C ASN A 58 -12.71 -11.63 -7.00
N ARG A 59 -11.53 -11.39 -6.43
CA ARG A 59 -10.68 -10.19 -6.60
C ARG A 59 -11.33 -8.87 -6.17
N LYS A 60 -12.35 -8.93 -5.31
CA LYS A 60 -13.08 -7.73 -4.82
C LYS A 60 -12.53 -7.17 -3.51
N THR A 61 -11.69 -7.94 -2.83
CA THR A 61 -10.98 -7.54 -1.61
C THR A 61 -9.51 -7.89 -1.73
N MET A 62 -8.66 -6.91 -1.46
CA MET A 62 -7.20 -7.04 -1.42
C MET A 62 -6.68 -6.69 -0.03
N PHE A 63 -5.76 -7.49 0.48
CA PHE A 63 -5.06 -7.30 1.74
C PHE A 63 -3.62 -6.85 1.43
N VAL A 64 -3.19 -5.73 2.01
CA VAL A 64 -1.85 -5.17 1.79
C VAL A 64 -1.28 -4.72 3.12
N ASN A 65 0.00 -4.98 3.40
CA ASN A 65 0.62 -4.54 4.65
C ASN A 65 1.29 -3.17 4.49
N LEU A 66 1.23 -2.39 5.57
CA LEU A 66 2.20 -1.33 5.84
C LEU A 66 3.15 -1.86 6.90
N GLN A 67 4.43 -2.00 6.55
CA GLN A 67 5.47 -2.44 7.48
C GLN A 67 6.21 -1.21 8.02
N HIS A 68 6.60 -1.29 9.29
CA HIS A 68 7.37 -0.31 10.04
C HIS A 68 6.94 1.17 9.86
N PRO A 69 5.65 1.54 10.03
CA PRO A 69 5.27 2.94 9.95
C PRO A 69 6.10 3.81 10.91
N GLY A 70 6.68 4.89 10.39
CA GLY A 70 7.58 5.76 11.13
C GLY A 70 8.85 5.11 11.67
N ASP A 71 9.21 3.90 11.23
CA ASP A 71 10.27 3.07 11.83
C ASP A 71 10.11 2.91 13.36
N GLY A 72 8.85 2.84 13.82
CA GLY A 72 8.52 2.80 15.24
C GLY A 72 8.58 4.15 15.98
N ASP A 73 8.94 5.26 15.32
CA ASP A 73 9.02 6.58 15.94
C ASP A 73 7.66 7.32 15.92
N PRO A 74 7.03 7.55 17.10
CA PRO A 74 5.77 8.31 17.20
C PRO A 74 5.88 9.78 16.75
N LYS A 75 7.10 10.33 16.59
CA LYS A 75 7.30 11.66 15.98
C LYS A 75 7.05 11.66 14.48
N ILE A 76 7.20 10.52 13.82
CA ILE A 76 7.07 10.37 12.36
C ILE A 76 5.69 9.87 12.00
N SER A 77 5.17 8.87 12.73
CA SER A 77 3.86 8.28 12.48
C SER A 77 3.24 7.79 13.76
N ASN A 78 1.90 7.80 13.86
CA ASN A 78 1.17 7.04 14.88
C ASN A 78 0.26 5.98 14.23
N PHE A 79 0.39 5.77 12.91
CA PHE A 79 -0.48 4.87 12.15
C PHE A 79 -0.43 3.45 12.73
N PRO A 80 -1.56 2.75 12.89
CA PRO A 80 -2.89 3.03 12.33
C PRO A 80 -3.76 4.03 13.12
N ALA A 81 -3.27 4.60 14.22
CA ALA A 81 -3.98 5.67 14.91
C ALA A 81 -3.83 7.03 14.17
N PRO A 82 -4.73 8.00 14.43
CA PRO A 82 -4.52 9.37 13.99
C PRO A 82 -3.20 9.94 14.51
N PHE A 83 -2.54 10.75 13.68
CA PHE A 83 -1.26 11.36 14.06
C PHE A 83 -1.47 12.47 15.10
N THR A 84 -0.88 12.29 16.28
CA THR A 84 -0.86 13.27 17.38
C THR A 84 0.56 13.59 17.84
N GLY A 85 1.56 13.26 17.01
CA GLY A 85 2.97 13.50 17.28
C GLY A 85 3.55 12.58 18.36
N ALA A 86 4.65 13.01 18.98
CA ALA A 86 5.43 12.20 19.93
C ALA A 86 4.65 11.68 21.15
N ALA A 87 3.56 12.35 21.52
CA ALA A 87 2.69 11.94 22.62
C ALA A 87 1.62 10.92 22.18
N GLY A 88 1.50 10.64 20.89
CA GLY A 88 0.62 9.64 20.33
C GLY A 88 1.11 8.21 20.56
N PRO A 89 0.29 7.22 20.21
CA PRO A 89 0.69 5.82 20.33
C PRO A 89 1.86 5.49 19.40
N VAL A 90 2.68 4.54 19.83
CA VAL A 90 3.75 3.97 19.00
C VAL A 90 3.09 3.41 17.72
N PRO A 91 3.59 3.77 16.52
CA PRO A 91 3.06 3.25 15.28
C PRO A 91 3.21 1.72 15.19
N ARG A 92 2.33 1.08 14.45
CA ARG A 92 2.25 -0.38 14.37
C ARG A 92 2.07 -0.84 12.94
N ASP A 93 2.75 -1.91 12.60
CA ASP A 93 2.49 -2.67 11.38
C ASP A 93 1.01 -3.07 11.33
N CYS A 94 0.44 -3.01 10.14
CA CYS A 94 -0.96 -3.38 9.96
C CYS A 94 -1.25 -3.85 8.54
N THR A 95 -2.34 -4.61 8.42
CA THR A 95 -2.90 -5.04 7.14
C THR A 95 -4.09 -4.16 6.78
N LEU A 96 -3.98 -3.46 5.66
CA LEU A 96 -5.06 -2.73 5.03
C LEU A 96 -5.99 -3.69 4.29
N VAL A 97 -7.29 -3.47 4.42
CA VAL A 97 -8.32 -4.15 3.62
C VAL A 97 -8.85 -3.17 2.58
N ILE A 98 -8.54 -3.44 1.32
CA ILE A 98 -8.88 -2.56 0.20
C ILE A 98 -10.07 -3.17 -0.55
N THR A 99 -11.14 -2.38 -0.65
CA THR A 99 -12.35 -2.68 -1.40
C THR A 99 -12.75 -1.49 -2.25
N ARG A 100 -13.32 -1.73 -3.44
CA ARG A 100 -13.94 -0.65 -4.21
C ARG A 100 -15.32 -0.31 -3.66
N LYS A 101 -15.66 0.99 -3.70
CA LYS A 101 -16.99 1.49 -3.29
C LYS A 101 -18.13 0.90 -4.12
N ASP A 102 -17.88 0.56 -5.38
CA ASP A 102 -18.85 -0.02 -6.31
C ASP A 102 -18.87 -1.57 -6.29
N GLY A 103 -18.07 -2.21 -5.43
CA GLY A 103 -17.97 -3.67 -5.38
C GLY A 103 -17.34 -4.32 -6.63
N GLY A 104 -16.68 -3.53 -7.48
CA GLY A 104 -15.92 -4.01 -8.63
C GLY A 104 -14.63 -4.74 -8.22
N VAL A 105 -13.92 -5.26 -9.22
CA VAL A 105 -12.62 -5.90 -9.04
C VAL A 105 -11.55 -4.85 -8.74
N ILE A 106 -10.66 -5.10 -7.79
CA ILE A 106 -9.59 -4.13 -7.46
C ILE A 106 -8.72 -3.86 -8.70
N GLY A 107 -8.47 -2.58 -8.99
CA GLY A 107 -7.63 -2.15 -10.11
C GLY A 107 -8.27 -2.22 -11.50
N SER A 108 -9.57 -2.52 -11.63
CA SER A 108 -10.31 -2.46 -12.92
C SER A 108 -10.78 -1.06 -13.28
#